data_AF-A0AAD9Z0G0-F1
#
_entry.id   AF-A0AAD9Z0G0-F1
#
_cell.length_a   1.000
_cell.length_b   1.000
_cell.length_c   1.000
_cell.angle_alpha   90.00
_cell.angle_beta   90.00
_cell.angle_gamma   90.00
#
_symmetry.space_group_name_H-M   'P 1'
#
loop_
_entity.id
_entity.type
_entity.pdbx_description
1 polymer ?
#
loop_
_entity_poly.entity_id
_entity_poly.type
_entity_poly.pdbx_seq_one_letter_code
_entity_poly.pdbx_strand_id
1 'polypeptide(L)'
;MDVVSATSGVFAVVSLAIQLAGTIDDVSRFLRNIRGAPAELASLCKALDQMRMTLDQAHCLLEQQFLVLRLPGSPESIAYALGNCKKGIKGLEDFLRDLKKSLDRRHRVSRVWASFRMVSKKEDIQHLQNQLRDATTNLQCAMISNSWQLQYPILFPVWDAVTADS
;
A
#
# COMPACT_ATOMS: atom_id res chain seq x y z
N MET A 1 -9.94 -30.38 -3.14
CA MET A 1 -10.77 -29.16 -3.00
C MET A 1 -9.83 -27.97 -3.04
N ASP A 2 -9.34 -27.54 -4.22
CA ASP A 2 -8.11 -26.70 -4.24
C ASP A 2 -8.16 -25.53 -5.23
N VAL A 3 -8.92 -25.65 -6.32
CA VAL A 3 -9.10 -24.54 -7.29
C VAL A 3 -9.89 -23.38 -6.69
N VAL A 4 -10.93 -23.68 -5.88
CA VAL A 4 -11.79 -22.64 -5.29
C VAL A 4 -11.04 -21.84 -4.21
N SER A 5 -10.23 -22.51 -3.38
CA SER A 5 -9.40 -21.83 -2.35
C SER A 5 -8.29 -20.98 -2.98
N ALA A 6 -7.63 -21.47 -4.03
CA ALA A 6 -6.62 -20.69 -4.76
C ALA A 6 -7.24 -19.45 -5.44
N THR A 7 -8.42 -19.61 -6.07
CA THR A 7 -9.15 -18.49 -6.67
C THR A 7 -9.62 -17.48 -5.61
N SER A 8 -10.10 -17.94 -4.45
CA SER A 8 -10.55 -17.07 -3.35
C SER A 8 -9.42 -16.20 -2.80
N GLY A 9 -8.19 -16.73 -2.74
CA GLY A 9 -7.02 -15.96 -2.31
C GLY A 9 -6.73 -14.79 -3.26
N VAL A 10 -6.72 -15.03 -4.58
CA VAL A 10 -6.45 -13.99 -5.58
C VAL A 10 -7.52 -12.90 -5.56
N PHE A 11 -8.81 -13.26 -5.49
CA PHE A 11 -9.90 -12.27 -5.38
C PHE A 11 -9.79 -11.42 -4.11
N ALA A 12 -9.35 -12.00 -2.98
CA ALA A 12 -9.14 -11.24 -1.75
C ALA A 12 -7.99 -10.23 -1.88
N VAL A 13 -6.90 -10.62 -2.55
CA VAL A 13 -5.73 -9.78 -2.79
C VAL A 13 -6.07 -8.63 -3.75
N VAL A 14 -6.80 -8.91 -4.83
CA VAL A 14 -7.32 -7.90 -5.78
C VAL A 14 -8.25 -6.92 -5.08
N SER A 15 -9.23 -7.42 -4.32
CA SER A 15 -10.17 -6.58 -3.55
C SER A 15 -9.45 -5.68 -2.55
N LEU A 16 -8.41 -6.20 -1.89
CA LEU A 16 -7.59 -5.43 -0.97
C LEU A 16 -6.87 -4.27 -1.69
N ALA A 17 -6.30 -4.52 -2.87
CA ALA A 17 -5.64 -3.48 -3.67
C ALA A 17 -6.62 -2.36 -4.06
N ILE A 18 -7.84 -2.72 -4.50
CA ILE A 18 -8.90 -1.77 -4.86
C ILE A 18 -9.34 -0.94 -3.63
N GLN A 19 -9.52 -1.58 -2.48
CA GLN A 19 -9.89 -0.88 -1.24
C GLN A 19 -8.82 0.12 -0.82
N LEU A 20 -7.54 -0.28 -0.84
CA LEU A 20 -6.40 0.58 -0.51
C LEU A 20 -6.32 1.78 -1.45
N ALA A 21 -6.53 1.54 -2.74
CA ALA A 21 -6.60 2.56 -3.76
C ALA A 21 -7.67 3.63 -3.45
N GLY A 22 -8.89 3.20 -3.13
CA GLY A 22 -9.97 4.11 -2.74
C GLY A 22 -9.64 4.91 -1.47
N THR A 23 -9.05 4.25 -0.47
CA THR A 23 -8.61 4.92 0.76
C THR A 23 -7.54 5.98 0.49
N ILE A 24 -6.56 5.68 -0.37
CA ILE A 24 -5.55 6.66 -0.79
C ILE A 24 -6.21 7.87 -1.45
N ASP A 25 -7.17 7.66 -2.35
CA ASP A 25 -7.84 8.75 -3.05
C ASP A 25 -8.58 9.69 -2.08
N ASP A 26 -9.23 9.13 -1.06
CA ASP A 26 -9.91 9.90 -0.02
C ASP A 26 -8.92 10.69 0.87
N VAL A 27 -7.83 10.04 1.29
CA VAL A 27 -6.77 10.70 2.08
C VAL A 27 -6.10 11.80 1.27
N SER A 28 -5.69 11.53 0.04
CA SER A 28 -5.08 12.51 -0.86
C SER A 28 -6.01 13.70 -1.12
N ARG A 29 -7.31 13.46 -1.29
CA ARG A 29 -8.31 14.53 -1.45
C ARG A 29 -8.42 15.38 -0.18
N PHE A 30 -8.42 14.76 1.00
CA PHE A 30 -8.42 15.49 2.26
C PHE A 30 -7.17 16.38 2.39
N LEU A 31 -5.99 15.84 2.11
CA LEU A 31 -4.73 16.57 2.18
C LEU A 31 -4.73 17.74 1.17
N ARG A 32 -5.11 17.50 -0.09
CA ARG A 32 -5.15 18.56 -1.13
C ARG A 32 -6.13 19.70 -0.83
N ASN A 33 -7.19 19.44 -0.05
CA ASN A 33 -8.13 20.48 0.40
C ASN A 33 -7.55 21.42 1.48
N ILE A 34 -6.37 21.11 2.01
CA ILE A 34 -5.63 21.99 2.93
C ILE A 34 -4.99 23.15 2.15
N ARG A 35 -5.62 24.33 2.20
CA ARG A 35 -5.02 25.58 1.69
C ARG A 35 -3.79 25.97 2.51
N GLY A 36 -2.69 26.33 1.83
CA GLY A 36 -1.42 26.67 2.45
C GLY A 36 -0.55 25.46 2.83
N ALA A 37 -0.80 24.32 2.18
CA ALA A 37 -0.04 23.10 2.32
C ALA A 37 1.48 23.33 2.17
N PRO A 38 2.29 23.12 3.22
CA PRO A 38 3.74 23.21 3.15
C PRO A 38 4.31 21.96 2.47
N ALA A 39 5.60 22.00 2.16
CA ALA A 39 6.29 21.00 1.35
C ALA A 39 6.10 19.56 1.84
N GLU A 40 5.93 19.35 3.14
CA GLU A 40 5.72 18.05 3.78
C GLU A 40 4.38 17.40 3.39
N LEU A 41 3.34 18.20 3.17
CA LEU A 41 2.05 17.67 2.70
C LEU A 41 2.12 17.28 1.23
N ALA A 42 2.85 18.06 0.44
CA ALA A 42 3.09 17.75 -0.96
C ALA A 42 3.93 16.46 -1.11
N SER A 43 4.93 16.25 -0.24
CA SER A 43 5.72 15.02 -0.23
C SER A 43 4.90 13.80 0.20
N LEU A 44 4.00 13.95 1.16
CA LEU A 44 3.07 12.90 1.57
C LEU A 44 2.07 12.55 0.46
N CYS A 45 1.46 13.55 -0.19
CA CYS A 45 0.60 13.33 -1.36
C CYS A 45 1.34 12.61 -2.48
N LYS A 46 2.61 12.97 -2.74
CA LYS A 46 3.43 12.30 -3.75
C LYS A 46 3.68 10.83 -3.40
N ALA A 47 3.94 10.51 -2.12
CA ALA A 47 4.12 9.14 -1.67
C ALA A 47 2.81 8.33 -1.82
N LEU A 48 1.67 8.93 -1.50
CA LEU A 48 0.35 8.35 -1.71
C LEU A 48 0.05 8.11 -3.20
N ASP A 49 0.35 9.08 -4.06
CA ASP A 49 0.18 8.94 -5.52
C ASP A 49 1.05 7.78 -6.07
N GLN A 50 2.31 7.67 -5.61
CA GLN A 50 3.20 6.55 -5.99
C GLN A 50 2.65 5.19 -5.54
N MET A 51 2.11 5.14 -4.33
CA MET A 51 1.49 3.94 -3.79
C MET A 51 0.23 3.55 -4.57
N ARG A 52 -0.61 4.52 -4.94
CA ARG A 52 -1.80 4.33 -5.78
C ARG A 52 -1.44 3.72 -7.13
N MET A 53 -0.46 4.30 -7.83
CA MET A 53 0.01 3.79 -9.11
C MET A 53 0.55 2.35 -8.99
N THR A 54 1.25 2.05 -7.90
CA THR A 54 1.79 0.71 -7.65
C THR A 54 0.67 -0.30 -7.35
N LEU A 55 -0.39 0.12 -6.65
CA LEU A 55 -1.58 -0.72 -6.41
C LEU A 55 -2.34 -0.99 -7.71
N ASP A 56 -2.46 0.00 -8.61
CA ASP A 56 -3.06 -0.21 -9.93
C ASP A 56 -2.24 -1.19 -10.77
N GLN A 57 -0.91 -1.08 -10.73
CA GLN A 57 -0.02 -2.05 -11.38
C GLN A 57 -0.17 -3.45 -10.81
N ALA A 58 -0.22 -3.59 -9.48
CA ALA A 58 -0.46 -4.87 -8.81
C ALA A 58 -1.80 -5.48 -9.22
N HIS A 59 -2.85 -4.65 -9.30
CA HIS A 59 -4.17 -5.07 -9.75
C HIS A 59 -4.12 -5.61 -11.18
N CYS A 60 -3.57 -4.85 -12.13
CA CYS A 60 -3.45 -5.28 -13.53
C CYS A 60 -2.63 -6.58 -13.66
N LEU A 61 -1.55 -6.73 -12.91
CA LEU A 61 -0.73 -7.94 -12.93
C LEU A 61 -1.50 -9.16 -12.41
N LEU A 62 -2.20 -9.01 -11.28
CA LEU A 62 -3.00 -10.10 -10.70
C LEU A 62 -4.18 -10.49 -11.59
N GLU A 63 -4.88 -9.52 -12.19
CA GLU A 63 -5.94 -9.78 -13.16
C GLU A 63 -5.41 -10.54 -14.39
N GLN A 64 -4.26 -10.14 -14.95
CA GLN A 64 -3.64 -10.83 -16.08
C GLN A 64 -3.24 -12.27 -15.72
N GLN A 65 -2.59 -12.48 -14.57
CA GLN A 65 -2.17 -13.82 -14.14
C GLN A 65 -3.35 -14.76 -13.92
N PHE A 66 -4.44 -14.24 -13.38
CA PHE A 66 -5.63 -15.02 -13.08
C PHE A 66 -6.46 -15.32 -14.34
N LEU A 67 -6.78 -14.27 -15.13
CA LEU A 67 -7.70 -14.38 -16.26
C LEU A 67 -7.04 -14.96 -17.50
N VAL A 68 -5.76 -14.63 -17.75
CA VAL A 68 -5.06 -15.01 -19.00
C VAL A 68 -4.25 -16.29 -18.81
N LEU A 69 -3.50 -16.40 -17.71
CA LEU A 69 -2.57 -17.52 -17.51
C LEU A 69 -3.15 -18.68 -16.70
N ARG A 70 -4.32 -18.49 -16.04
CA ARG A 70 -4.95 -19.48 -15.14
C ARG A 70 -4.00 -20.08 -14.10
N LEU A 71 -2.98 -19.31 -13.70
CA LEU A 71 -1.98 -19.78 -12.77
C LEU A 71 -2.58 -19.79 -11.35
N PRO A 72 -2.59 -20.94 -10.65
CA PRO A 72 -3.03 -21.00 -9.28
C PRO A 72 -1.91 -20.46 -8.39
N GLY A 73 -1.92 -19.15 -8.13
CA GLY A 73 -0.94 -18.54 -7.25
C GLY A 73 -1.32 -17.13 -6.89
N SER A 74 -1.81 -16.94 -5.68
CA SER A 74 -1.56 -15.68 -4.98
C SER A 74 -0.11 -15.76 -4.53
N PRO A 75 0.83 -14.99 -5.11
CA PRO A 75 2.15 -14.87 -4.50
C PRO A 75 1.96 -14.29 -3.10
N GLU A 76 2.17 -15.14 -2.09
CA GLU A 76 2.08 -14.81 -0.67
C GLU A 76 2.86 -13.53 -0.34
N SER A 77 3.94 -13.28 -1.09
CA SER A 77 4.73 -12.04 -1.06
C SER A 77 3.94 -10.78 -1.45
N ILE A 78 3.08 -10.82 -2.48
CA ILE A 78 2.22 -9.68 -2.87
C ILE A 78 1.13 -9.47 -1.82
N ALA A 79 0.50 -10.54 -1.33
CA ALA A 79 -0.49 -10.46 -0.26
C ALA A 79 0.11 -9.84 1.03
N TYR A 80 1.31 -10.27 1.41
CA TYR A 80 2.06 -9.72 2.53
C TYR A 80 2.42 -8.24 2.32
N ALA A 81 2.91 -7.87 1.13
CA ALA A 81 3.25 -6.50 0.80
C ALA A 81 2.02 -5.57 0.81
N LEU A 82 0.87 -6.03 0.31
CA LEU A 82 -0.41 -5.33 0.41
C LEU A 82 -0.89 -5.19 1.86
N GLY A 83 -0.62 -6.18 2.70
CA GLY A 83 -0.84 -6.08 4.15
C GLY A 83 -0.02 -4.96 4.79
N ASN A 84 1.23 -4.78 4.38
CA ASN A 84 2.08 -3.69 4.85
C ASN A 84 1.62 -2.32 4.31
N CYS A 85 1.18 -2.27 3.05
CA CYS A 85 0.51 -1.11 2.48
C CYS A 85 -0.70 -0.68 3.32
N LYS A 86 -1.55 -1.64 3.71
CA LYS A 86 -2.71 -1.39 4.58
C LYS A 86 -2.32 -0.82 5.93
N LYS A 87 -1.26 -1.35 6.56
CA LYS A 87 -0.78 -0.84 7.85
C LYS A 87 -0.30 0.62 7.73
N GLY A 88 0.46 0.93 6.69
CA GLY A 88 0.95 2.31 6.46
C GLY A 88 -0.19 3.32 6.24
N ILE A 89 -1.17 2.97 5.39
CA ILE A 89 -2.35 3.81 5.15
C ILE A 89 -3.19 3.97 6.41
N LYS A 90 -3.42 2.88 7.16
CA LYS A 90 -4.17 2.94 8.41
C LYS A 90 -3.50 3.83 9.45
N GLY A 91 -2.17 3.77 9.56
CA GLY A 91 -1.40 4.67 10.44
C GLY A 91 -1.63 6.14 10.09
N LEU A 92 -1.69 6.47 8.80
CA LEU A 92 -2.01 7.81 8.35
C LEU A 92 -3.48 8.19 8.62
N GLU A 93 -4.44 7.29 8.38
CA GLU A 93 -5.86 7.54 8.66
C GLU A 93 -6.12 7.78 10.16
N ASP A 94 -5.57 6.94 11.03
CA ASP A 94 -5.75 7.05 12.47
C ASP A 94 -5.15 8.37 12.98
N PHE A 95 -3.98 8.75 12.47
CA PHE A 95 -3.36 10.03 12.76
C PHE A 95 -4.22 11.23 12.35
N LEU A 96 -4.75 11.21 11.11
CA LEU A 96 -5.65 12.26 10.63
C LEU A 96 -6.97 12.31 11.40
N ARG A 97 -7.48 11.16 11.84
CA ARG A 97 -8.70 11.04 12.65
C ARG A 97 -8.53 11.64 14.03
N ASP A 98 -7.42 11.36 14.70
CA ASP A 98 -7.13 11.89 16.04
C ASP A 98 -6.93 13.42 16.01
N LEU A 99 -6.31 13.91 14.94
CA LEU A 99 -6.18 15.35 14.69
C LEU A 99 -7.52 16.01 14.38
N LYS A 100 -8.41 15.33 13.64
CA LYS A 100 -9.76 15.85 13.40
C LYS A 100 -10.59 15.91 14.69
N LYS A 101 -10.52 14.88 15.53
CA LYS A 101 -11.23 14.80 16.82
C LYS A 101 -10.76 15.87 17.81
N SER A 102 -9.47 16.16 17.87
CA SER A 102 -8.93 17.20 18.76
C SER A 102 -9.34 18.62 18.35
N LEU A 103 -9.88 18.80 17.15
CA LEU A 103 -10.18 20.11 16.54
C LEU A 103 -11.67 20.33 16.27
N ASP A 104 -12.54 19.48 16.82
CA ASP A 104 -13.98 19.43 16.55
C ASP A 104 -14.79 20.58 17.20
N ARG A 105 -14.29 21.81 17.07
CA ARG A 105 -15.01 23.07 17.31
C ARG A 105 -14.87 23.97 16.08
N ARG A 106 -15.68 23.76 15.04
CA ARG A 106 -15.95 24.71 13.92
C ARG A 106 -14.72 25.29 13.18
N HIS A 107 -13.74 24.49 12.74
CA HIS A 107 -12.53 25.06 12.12
C HIS A 107 -12.32 24.72 10.64
N ARG A 108 -11.92 25.75 9.88
CA ARG A 108 -11.49 25.68 8.46
C ARG A 108 -10.33 24.69 8.34
N VAL A 109 -10.28 23.94 7.24
CA VAL A 109 -9.25 22.93 6.91
C VAL A 109 -7.80 23.44 7.09
N SER A 110 -7.54 24.73 6.87
CA SER A 110 -6.24 25.38 7.15
C SER A 110 -5.84 25.35 8.63
N ARG A 111 -6.79 25.46 9.57
CA ARG A 111 -6.53 25.33 11.01
C ARG A 111 -6.23 23.89 11.40
N VAL A 112 -6.90 22.92 10.76
CA VAL A 112 -6.61 21.49 10.95
C VAL A 112 -5.16 21.20 10.62
N TRP A 113 -4.65 21.79 9.54
CA TRP A 113 -3.25 21.68 9.19
C TRP A 113 -2.28 22.47 10.09
N ALA A 114 -2.65 23.69 10.50
CA ALA A 114 -1.81 24.45 11.44
C ALA A 114 -1.66 23.69 12.77
N SER A 115 -2.73 23.06 13.25
CA SER A 115 -2.72 22.21 14.43
C SER A 115 -1.99 20.89 14.19
N PHE A 116 -2.15 20.27 13.02
CA PHE A 116 -1.32 19.14 12.58
C PHE A 116 0.16 19.50 12.71
N ARG A 117 0.60 20.62 12.14
CA ARG A 117 2.00 21.07 12.25
C ARG A 117 2.44 21.38 13.68
N MET A 118 1.52 21.82 14.56
CA MET A 118 1.85 22.10 15.97
C MET A 118 1.96 20.82 16.81
N VAL A 119 1.14 19.81 16.54
CA VAL A 119 1.08 18.57 17.31
C VAL A 119 2.06 17.53 16.78
N SER A 120 2.22 17.48 15.46
CA SER A 120 3.12 16.56 14.76
C SER A 120 4.51 17.16 14.67
N LYS A 121 5.51 16.43 15.14
CA LYS A 121 6.89 16.81 14.84
C LYS A 121 7.19 16.49 13.38
N LYS A 122 8.14 17.21 12.79
CA LYS A 122 8.54 16.97 11.39
C LYS A 122 8.98 15.51 11.19
N GLU A 123 9.56 14.92 12.22
CA GLU A 123 9.98 13.53 12.30
C GLU A 123 8.80 12.54 12.16
N ASP A 124 7.63 12.84 12.73
CA ASP A 124 6.45 11.95 12.64
C ASP A 124 5.91 11.90 11.21
N ILE A 125 5.86 13.05 10.54
CA ILE A 125 5.42 13.18 9.15
C ILE A 125 6.41 12.45 8.23
N GLN A 126 7.70 12.62 8.50
CA GLN A 126 8.76 11.94 7.75
C GLN A 126 8.74 10.43 8.00
N HIS A 127 8.43 9.98 9.21
CA HIS A 127 8.26 8.58 9.53
C HIS A 127 7.11 7.95 8.74
N LEU A 128 5.93 8.60 8.72
CA LEU A 128 4.79 8.16 7.92
C LEU A 128 5.13 8.13 6.42
N GLN A 129 5.84 9.14 5.92
CA GLN A 129 6.28 9.18 4.53
C GLN A 129 7.22 8.02 4.20
N ASN A 130 8.18 7.72 5.09
CA ASN A 130 9.09 6.59 4.91
C ASN A 130 8.34 5.26 4.95
N GLN A 131 7.41 5.08 5.90
CA GLN A 131 6.58 3.87 5.96
C GLN A 131 5.79 3.64 4.66
N LEU A 132 5.19 4.69 4.08
CA LEU A 132 4.48 4.57 2.79
C LEU A 132 5.42 4.22 1.64
N ARG A 133 6.62 4.82 1.61
CA ARG A 133 7.63 4.54 0.58
C ARG A 133 8.17 3.11 0.69
N ASP A 134 8.46 2.65 1.90
CA ASP A 134 8.96 1.31 2.15
C ASP A 134 7.89 0.26 1.79
N ALA A 135 6.63 0.51 2.15
CA ALA A 135 5.52 -0.34 1.75
C ALA A 135 5.36 -0.41 0.21
N THR A 136 5.48 0.73 -0.46
CA THR A 136 5.42 0.82 -1.93
C THR A 136 6.57 0.05 -2.58
N THR A 137 7.79 0.24 -2.08
CA THR A 137 8.99 -0.46 -2.57
C THR A 137 8.88 -1.96 -2.38
N ASN A 138 8.40 -2.40 -1.21
CA ASN A 138 8.18 -3.82 -0.92
C ASN A 138 7.16 -4.45 -1.87
N LEU A 139 6.09 -3.72 -2.21
CA LEU A 139 5.10 -4.18 -3.19
C LEU A 139 5.73 -4.30 -4.58
N GLN A 140 6.54 -3.33 -5.00
CA GLN A 140 7.28 -3.40 -6.27
C GLN A 140 8.23 -4.60 -6.32
N CYS A 141 9.00 -4.83 -5.26
CA CYS A 141 9.87 -6.00 -5.15
C CYS A 141 9.09 -7.31 -5.21
N ALA A 142 7.95 -7.40 -4.54
CA ALA A 142 7.09 -8.58 -4.59
C ALA A 142 6.54 -8.84 -5.99
N MET A 143 6.09 -7.80 -6.69
CA MET A 143 5.62 -7.89 -8.08
C MET A 143 6.74 -8.33 -9.03
N ILE A 144 7.93 -7.73 -8.91
CA ILE A 144 9.11 -8.10 -9.71
C ILE A 144 9.47 -9.56 -9.45
N SER A 145 9.62 -9.96 -8.19
CA SER A 145 9.94 -11.34 -7.80
C SER A 145 8.92 -12.33 -8.38
N ASN A 146 7.64 -12.02 -8.30
CA ASN A 146 6.60 -12.86 -8.88
C ASN A 146 6.67 -12.91 -10.42
N SER A 147 6.98 -11.81 -11.10
CA SER A 147 7.18 -11.82 -12.55
C SER A 147 8.35 -12.72 -12.99
N TRP A 148 9.45 -12.72 -12.23
CA TRP A 148 10.58 -13.63 -12.49
C TRP A 148 10.20 -15.10 -12.31
N GLN A 149 9.39 -15.43 -11.30
CA GLN A 149 8.91 -16.79 -11.06
C GLN A 149 8.07 -17.32 -12.23
N LEU A 150 7.28 -16.46 -12.86
CA LEU A 150 6.45 -16.84 -14.01
C LEU A 150 7.25 -17.00 -15.30
N GLN A 151 8.34 -16.24 -15.46
CA GLN A 151 9.14 -16.24 -16.68
C GLN A 151 10.22 -17.33 -16.70
N TYR A 152 10.68 -17.80 -15.53
CA TYR A 152 11.73 -18.83 -15.43
C TYR A 152 11.39 -19.92 -14.39
N PRO A 153 10.38 -20.78 -14.63
CA PRO A 153 9.96 -21.80 -13.66
C PRO A 153 11.02 -22.86 -13.36
N ILE A 154 12.06 -23.00 -14.19
CA ILE A 154 13.04 -24.11 -14.14
C ILE A 154 14.28 -23.76 -13.27
N LEU A 155 14.47 -22.49 -12.90
CA LEU A 155 15.69 -22.02 -12.19
C LEU A 155 15.56 -21.93 -10.66
N PHE A 156 14.35 -22.09 -10.11
CA PHE A 156 14.09 -21.87 -8.67
C PHE A 156 13.87 -23.10 -7.76
N PRO A 157 13.89 -24.39 -8.18
CA PRO A 157 13.71 -25.48 -7.22
C PRO A 157 14.96 -25.80 -6.38
N VAL A 158 16.01 -24.97 -6.40
CA VAL A 158 17.32 -25.31 -5.80
C VAL A 158 17.57 -24.71 -4.42
N TRP A 159 16.78 -23.73 -3.96
CA TRP A 159 17.06 -23.08 -2.66
C TRP A 159 16.32 -23.70 -1.46
N ASP A 160 15.16 -24.33 -1.65
CA ASP A 160 14.42 -24.97 -0.55
C ASP A 160 14.95 -26.37 -0.19
N ALA A 161 15.84 -26.95 -1.00
CA ALA A 161 16.44 -28.26 -0.71
C ALA A 161 17.73 -28.17 0.12
N VAL A 162 18.31 -26.98 0.31
CA VAL A 162 19.61 -26.80 1.00
C VAL A 162 19.46 -26.55 2.51
N THR A 163 18.23 -26.29 3.00
CA THR A 163 17.99 -26.07 4.44
C THR A 163 17.34 -27.26 5.16
N ALA A 164 17.10 -28.37 4.47
CA ALA A 164 16.48 -29.58 5.04
C ALA A 164 17.47 -30.70 5.38
N ASP A 165 18.77 -30.50 5.19
CA ASP A 165 19.82 -31.43 5.61
C ASP A 165 20.85 -30.70 6.49
N SER A 166 20.50 -30.51 7.77
CA SER A 166 21.41 -30.23 8.90
C SER A 166 20.74 -30.63 10.20
#